data_AF-A0A843HPJ2-F1
#
_entry.id   AF-A0A843HPJ2-F1
#
_cell.length_a   1.000
_cell.length_b   1.000
_cell.length_c   1.000
_cell.angle_alpha   90.00
_cell.angle_beta   90.00
_cell.angle_gamma   90.00
#
_symmetry.space_group_name_H-M   'P 1'
#
loop_
_entity.id
_entity.type
_entity.pdbx_description
1 polymer ?
#
loop_
_entity_poly.entity_id
_entity_poly.type
_entity_poly.pdbx_seq_one_letter_code
_entity_poly.pdbx_strand_id
1 'polypeptide(L)'
;MAYKLYGRQVFRAEVNGKQYTFTCYGQGTSYGFRHICTEGFNNTTNCSYIKRDIIAKACYYNRTWESFQYETVLRKGIENLSESQEVKDKLYAILITKTAQDEHEKVEKEVAEFETLWNGLSEANKQHIKNGVGENGIQSQEQADMVIGVMKAMTAFQSLGL
;
A
#
# COMPACT_ATOMS: atom_id res chain seq x y z
N MET A 1 24.01 -8.87 -14.70
CA MET A 1 23.17 -7.67 -14.52
C MET A 1 22.73 -7.55 -13.07
N ALA A 2 22.92 -6.40 -12.44
CA ALA A 2 22.31 -6.09 -11.15
C ALA A 2 20.87 -5.65 -11.40
N TYR A 3 19.92 -6.25 -10.69
CA TYR A 3 18.51 -5.84 -10.76
C TYR A 3 18.24 -4.70 -9.79
N LYS A 4 17.46 -3.71 -10.22
CA LYS A 4 17.04 -2.57 -9.40
C LYS A 4 15.93 -2.99 -8.44
N LEU A 5 16.06 -2.59 -7.18
CA LEU A 5 15.04 -2.72 -6.15
C LEU A 5 14.24 -1.42 -6.01
N TYR A 6 12.98 -1.52 -5.62
CA TYR A 6 12.09 -0.39 -5.35
C TYR A 6 11.06 -0.75 -4.27
N GLY A 7 10.33 0.26 -3.77
CA GLY A 7 9.20 0.06 -2.85
C GLY A 7 9.58 -0.60 -1.53
N ARG A 8 10.73 -0.27 -0.94
CA ARG A 8 11.19 -0.90 0.31
C ARG A 8 10.18 -0.68 1.45
N GLN A 9 9.76 -1.76 2.09
CA GLN A 9 8.89 -1.71 3.27
C GLN A 9 9.45 -2.60 4.38
N VAL A 10 9.38 -2.12 5.62
CA VAL A 10 9.93 -2.80 6.79
C VAL A 10 8.79 -3.12 7.74
N PHE A 11 8.61 -4.40 8.04
CA PHE A 11 7.61 -4.92 8.96
C PHE A 11 8.30 -5.37 10.25
N ARG A 12 7.77 -4.96 11.40
CA ARG A 12 8.34 -5.27 12.71
C ARG A 12 7.27 -5.82 13.63
N ALA A 13 7.59 -6.89 14.34
CA ALA A 13 6.74 -7.49 15.35
C ALA A 13 7.60 -7.96 16.52
N GLU A 14 6.99 -8.02 17.70
CA GLU A 14 7.58 -8.64 18.88
C GLU A 14 6.66 -9.78 19.33
N VAL A 15 7.21 -10.99 19.47
CA VAL A 15 6.49 -12.17 19.94
C VAL A 15 7.30 -12.83 21.03
N ASN A 16 6.69 -13.02 22.20
CA ASN A 16 7.33 -13.63 23.38
C ASN A 16 8.68 -12.97 23.75
N GLY A 17 8.79 -11.64 23.62
CA GLY A 17 10.01 -10.86 23.91
C GLY A 17 11.11 -10.94 22.85
N LYS A 18 10.88 -11.68 21.74
CA LYS A 18 11.79 -11.72 20.59
C LYS A 18 11.29 -10.78 19.49
N GLN A 19 12.18 -9.93 18.98
CA GLN A 19 11.88 -9.04 17.87
C GLN A 19 12.11 -9.72 16.52
N TYR A 20 11.15 -9.57 15.63
CA TYR A 20 11.18 -10.02 14.26
C TYR A 20 11.13 -8.81 13.33
N THR A 21 12.05 -8.75 12.38
CA THR A 21 12.06 -7.71 11.35
C THR A 21 12.07 -8.38 9.99
N PHE A 22 11.14 -7.98 9.13
CA PHE A 22 11.08 -8.40 7.74
C PHE A 22 11.25 -7.18 6.86
N THR A 23 12.10 -7.28 5.85
CA THR A 23 12.22 -6.22 4.84
C THR A 23 11.78 -6.75 3.49
N CYS A 24 10.79 -6.07 2.89
CA CYS A 24 10.23 -6.42 1.60
C CYS A 24 10.64 -5.40 0.52
N TYR A 25 10.85 -5.91 -0.70
CA TYR A 25 11.27 -5.12 -1.86
C TYR A 25 10.55 -5.58 -3.12
N GLY A 26 10.22 -4.63 -3.99
CA GLY A 26 9.93 -4.87 -5.39
C GLY A 26 11.23 -5.01 -6.19
N GLN A 27 11.23 -5.91 -7.17
CA GLN A 27 12.34 -6.12 -8.08
C GLN A 27 11.83 -6.32 -9.51
N GLY A 28 12.37 -5.53 -10.44
CA GLY A 28 12.15 -5.75 -11.88
C GLY A 28 12.93 -6.98 -12.36
N THR A 29 12.29 -7.84 -13.14
CA THR A 29 12.91 -9.01 -13.79
C THR A 29 12.71 -8.93 -15.30
N SER A 30 13.44 -9.75 -16.07
CA SER A 30 13.28 -9.81 -17.53
C SER A 30 11.91 -10.35 -17.96
N TYR A 31 11.18 -10.97 -17.05
CA TYR A 31 9.88 -11.61 -17.29
C TYR A 31 8.73 -10.92 -16.52
N GLY A 32 8.95 -9.72 -15.99
CA GLY A 32 7.94 -8.97 -15.23
C GLY A 32 8.51 -8.36 -13.96
N PHE A 33 7.88 -8.66 -12.82
CA PHE A 33 8.31 -8.17 -11.52
C PHE A 33 8.11 -9.24 -10.45
N ARG A 34 8.83 -9.08 -9.34
CA ARG A 34 8.68 -9.93 -8.16
C ARG A 34 8.86 -9.15 -6.88
N HIS A 35 8.24 -9.65 -5.83
CA HIS A 35 8.49 -9.25 -4.46
C HIS A 35 9.50 -10.18 -3.81
N ILE A 36 10.37 -9.61 -3.00
CA ILE A 36 11.36 -10.31 -2.18
C ILE A 36 11.08 -9.96 -0.72
N CYS A 37 11.21 -10.94 0.17
CA CYS A 37 11.26 -10.74 1.61
C CYS A 37 12.61 -11.24 2.17
N THR A 38 13.21 -10.45 3.05
CA THR A 38 14.43 -10.80 3.80
C THR A 38 14.16 -10.75 5.29
N GLU A 39 14.83 -11.59 6.06
CA GLU A 39 14.89 -11.45 7.51
C GLU A 39 15.90 -10.36 7.90
N GLY A 40 15.57 -9.56 8.92
CA GLY A 40 16.41 -8.48 9.42
C GLY A 40 16.33 -7.18 8.60
N PHE A 41 17.14 -6.20 9.02
CA PHE A 41 17.22 -4.90 8.38
C PHE A 41 18.29 -4.91 7.31
N ASN A 42 17.91 -5.16 6.07
CA ASN A 42 18.83 -5.00 4.95
C ASN A 42 18.79 -3.54 4.48
N ASN A 43 19.95 -2.88 4.41
CA ASN A 43 20.10 -1.51 3.89
C ASN A 43 20.60 -1.49 2.44
N THR A 44 20.77 -2.66 1.83
CA THR A 44 21.37 -2.75 0.51
C THR A 44 20.33 -2.53 -0.56
N THR A 45 20.55 -1.56 -1.45
CA THR A 45 19.71 -1.32 -2.63
C THR A 45 20.08 -2.21 -3.82
N ASN A 46 21.17 -3.00 -3.69
CA ASN A 46 21.68 -3.91 -4.71
C ASN A 46 21.28 -5.37 -4.43
N CYS A 47 20.55 -5.98 -5.37
CA CYS A 47 20.07 -7.35 -5.24
C CYS A 47 21.18 -8.42 -5.12
N SER A 48 22.40 -8.16 -5.60
CA SER A 48 23.52 -9.11 -5.55
C SER A 48 23.88 -9.53 -4.13
N TYR A 49 23.76 -8.61 -3.17
CA TYR A 49 24.07 -8.85 -1.76
C TYR A 49 22.87 -9.44 -1.01
N ILE A 50 21.65 -9.04 -1.39
CA ILE A 50 20.42 -9.53 -0.77
C ILE A 50 20.22 -11.04 -0.95
N LYS A 51 20.74 -11.65 -2.03
CA LYS A 51 20.49 -13.07 -2.36
C LYS A 51 20.72 -14.05 -1.20
N ARG A 52 21.63 -13.75 -0.28
CA ARG A 52 21.95 -14.61 0.87
C ARG A 52 20.92 -14.56 2.00
N ASP A 53 20.14 -13.48 2.07
CA ASP A 53 19.20 -13.20 3.16
C ASP A 53 17.73 -13.29 2.69
N ILE A 54 17.49 -13.71 1.44
CA ILE A 54 16.14 -13.87 0.91
C ILE A 54 15.50 -15.10 1.52
N ILE A 55 14.54 -14.86 2.40
CA ILE A 55 13.72 -15.92 2.99
C ILE A 55 12.51 -16.25 2.10
N ALA A 56 12.01 -15.33 1.27
CA ALA A 56 10.88 -15.61 0.38
C ALA A 56 10.82 -14.74 -0.88
N LYS A 57 10.14 -15.24 -1.91
CA LYS A 57 9.90 -14.55 -3.19
C LYS A 57 8.47 -14.80 -3.68
N ALA A 58 7.86 -13.80 -4.31
CA ALA A 58 6.60 -13.92 -5.03
C ALA A 58 6.73 -13.25 -6.41
N CYS A 59 6.57 -14.03 -7.48
CA CYS A 59 6.65 -13.54 -8.86
C CYS A 59 5.25 -13.27 -9.40
N TYR A 60 5.12 -12.21 -10.19
CA TYR A 60 3.83 -11.77 -10.72
C TYR A 60 3.99 -11.41 -12.20
N TYR A 61 2.96 -11.68 -12.99
CA TYR A 61 2.96 -11.43 -14.43
C TYR A 61 2.59 -9.98 -14.80
N ASN A 62 1.79 -9.28 -13.99
CA ASN A 62 1.33 -7.89 -14.21
C ASN A 62 1.30 -7.07 -12.91
N ARG A 63 1.71 -5.79 -12.98
CA ARG A 63 1.92 -4.91 -11.81
C ARG A 63 0.67 -4.67 -10.95
N THR A 64 -0.52 -4.93 -11.48
CA THR A 64 -1.80 -4.72 -10.79
C THR A 64 -2.10 -5.70 -9.66
N TRP A 65 -1.32 -6.78 -9.47
CA TRP A 65 -1.46 -7.70 -8.32
C TRP A 65 -0.83 -7.18 -7.02
N GLU A 66 -0.53 -5.88 -6.96
CA GLU A 66 0.12 -5.17 -5.85
C GLU A 66 -0.87 -4.67 -4.77
N SER A 67 -2.18 -4.91 -4.91
CA SER A 67 -3.21 -4.35 -4.02
C SER A 67 -3.07 -4.70 -2.54
N PHE A 68 -2.22 -5.67 -2.17
CA PHE A 68 -1.95 -6.04 -0.78
C PHE A 68 -0.46 -5.94 -0.41
N GLN A 69 0.25 -4.93 -0.94
CA GLN A 69 1.59 -4.46 -0.50
C GLN A 69 2.44 -5.52 0.25
N TYR A 70 3.02 -6.46 -0.51
CA TYR A 70 3.92 -7.50 0.00
C TYR A 70 3.32 -8.62 0.87
N GLU A 71 2.01 -8.65 1.14
CA GLU A 71 1.37 -9.67 1.99
C GLU A 71 1.80 -11.10 1.61
N THR A 72 1.70 -11.45 0.32
CA THR A 72 2.02 -12.80 -0.14
C THR A 72 3.48 -13.18 0.13
N VAL A 73 4.42 -12.26 -0.09
CA VAL A 73 5.85 -12.55 0.13
C VAL A 73 6.18 -12.55 1.63
N LEU A 74 5.46 -11.74 2.42
CA LEU A 74 5.60 -11.68 3.86
C LEU A 74 5.08 -12.97 4.51
N ARG A 75 3.93 -13.48 4.06
CA ARG A 75 3.36 -14.78 4.47
C ARG A 75 4.35 -15.92 4.24
N LYS A 76 4.87 -16.03 3.02
CA LYS A 76 5.93 -16.99 2.69
C LYS A 76 7.19 -16.81 3.54
N GLY A 77 7.55 -15.57 3.87
CA GLY A 77 8.68 -15.27 4.74
C GLY A 77 8.50 -15.81 6.17
N ILE A 78 7.32 -15.60 6.76
CA ILE A 78 6.95 -16.12 8.08
C ILE A 78 6.93 -17.66 8.08
N GLU A 79 6.36 -18.26 7.04
CA GLU A 79 6.33 -19.73 6.84
C GLU A 79 7.72 -20.35 6.84
N ASN A 80 8.71 -19.67 6.24
CA ASN A 80 10.07 -20.17 6.11
C ASN A 80 10.93 -19.97 7.37
N LEU A 81 10.42 -19.32 8.42
CA LEU A 81 11.12 -19.23 9.69
C LEU A 81 11.23 -20.59 10.38
N SER A 82 12.35 -20.83 11.06
CA SER A 82 12.55 -21.98 11.94
C SER A 82 11.93 -21.78 13.33
N GLU A 83 10.69 -21.28 13.35
CA GLU A 83 9.92 -20.98 14.56
C GLU A 83 8.75 -21.96 14.73
N SER A 84 8.21 -22.04 15.95
CA SER A 84 6.99 -22.82 16.21
C SER A 84 5.78 -22.25 15.45
N GLN A 85 4.79 -23.11 15.18
CA GLN A 85 3.56 -22.66 14.51
C GLN A 85 2.84 -21.56 15.29
N GLU A 86 2.83 -21.65 16.64
CA GLU A 86 2.24 -20.61 17.49
C GLU A 86 2.88 -19.24 17.28
N VAL A 87 4.21 -19.17 17.14
CA VAL A 87 4.93 -17.92 16.87
C VAL A 87 4.58 -17.41 15.47
N LYS A 88 4.53 -18.29 14.47
CA LYS A 88 4.14 -17.93 13.10
C LYS A 88 2.72 -17.37 13.05
N ASP A 89 1.76 -17.97 13.75
CA ASP A 89 0.37 -17.52 13.83
C ASP A 89 0.25 -16.13 14.49
N LYS A 90 1.03 -15.88 15.55
CA LYS A 90 1.12 -14.55 16.17
C LYS A 90 1.72 -13.52 15.21
N LEU A 91 2.79 -13.86 14.51
CA LEU A 91 3.39 -12.99 13.48
C LEU A 91 2.38 -12.69 12.36
N TYR A 92 1.58 -13.67 11.95
CA TYR A 92 0.51 -13.47 10.98
C TYR A 92 -0.51 -12.44 11.43
N ALA A 93 -1.05 -12.59 12.64
CA ALA A 93 -2.03 -11.68 13.20
C ALA A 93 -1.46 -10.24 13.30
N ILE A 94 -0.21 -10.09 13.75
CA ILE A 94 0.41 -8.78 13.95
C ILE A 94 0.76 -8.10 12.63
N LEU A 95 1.34 -8.82 11.67
CA LEU A 95 1.95 -8.21 10.49
C LEU A 95 1.02 -8.17 9.28
N ILE A 96 0.12 -9.15 9.14
CA ILE A 96 -0.76 -9.24 7.97
C ILE A 96 -2.12 -8.65 8.29
N THR A 97 -2.76 -9.10 9.36
CA THR A 97 -4.11 -8.65 9.71
C THR A 97 -4.14 -7.17 10.10
N LYS A 98 -3.15 -6.70 10.87
CA LYS A 98 -3.05 -5.28 11.24
C LYS A 98 -2.81 -4.37 10.03
N THR A 99 -1.92 -4.75 9.11
CA THR A 99 -1.65 -3.94 7.91
C THR A 99 -2.89 -3.83 7.03
N ALA A 100 -3.64 -4.92 6.86
CA ALA A 100 -4.90 -4.90 6.13
C ALA A 100 -5.97 -4.03 6.82
N GLN A 101 -6.03 -4.05 8.16
CA GLN A 101 -6.93 -3.18 8.93
C GLN A 101 -6.53 -1.70 8.81
N ASP A 102 -5.25 -1.37 8.95
CA ASP A 102 -4.75 0.00 8.85
C ASP A 102 -5.02 0.61 7.46
N GLU A 103 -4.86 -0.18 6.38
CA GLU A 103 -5.20 0.25 5.02
C GLU A 103 -6.71 0.43 4.83
N HIS A 104 -7.52 -0.49 5.37
CA HIS A 104 -8.98 -0.37 5.31
C HIS A 104 -9.48 0.88 6.05
N GLU A 105 -9.00 1.11 7.28
CA GLU A 105 -9.34 2.30 8.07
C GLU A 105 -8.93 3.59 7.36
N LYS A 106 -7.79 3.58 6.66
CA LYS A 106 -7.35 4.72 5.86
C LYS A 106 -8.31 5.01 4.71
N VAL A 107 -8.69 3.97 3.96
CA VAL A 107 -9.65 4.10 2.85
C VAL A 107 -11.01 4.58 3.37
N GLU A 108 -11.49 4.04 4.49
CA GLU A 108 -12.75 4.48 5.12
C GLU A 108 -12.71 5.96 5.51
N LYS A 109 -11.59 6.45 6.06
CA LYS A 109 -11.41 7.88 6.35
C LYS A 109 -11.44 8.74 5.09
N GLU A 110 -10.73 8.33 4.04
CA GLU A 110 -10.71 9.07 2.77
C GLU A 110 -12.11 9.12 2.13
N VAL A 111 -12.87 8.03 2.19
CA VAL A 111 -14.27 7.98 1.72
C VAL A 111 -15.16 8.90 2.55
N ALA A 112 -15.06 8.85 3.89
CA ALA A 112 -15.85 9.70 4.76
C ALA A 112 -15.56 11.20 4.58
N GLU A 113 -14.29 11.57 4.36
CA GLU A 113 -13.90 12.94 4.02
C GLU A 113 -14.49 13.38 2.68
N PHE A 114 -14.43 12.52 1.66
CA PHE A 114 -15.03 12.78 0.36
C PHE A 114 -16.55 13.00 0.47
N GLU A 115 -17.26 12.12 1.19
CA GLU A 115 -18.70 12.23 1.40
C GLU A 115 -19.07 13.54 2.11
N THR A 116 -18.29 13.93 3.12
CA THR A 116 -18.48 15.18 3.85
C THR A 116 -18.30 16.38 2.92
N LEU A 117 -17.24 16.41 2.12
CA LEU A 117 -16.99 17.47 1.14
C LEU A 117 -18.11 17.52 0.10
N TRP A 118 -18.47 16.38 -0.47
CA TRP A 118 -19.50 16.28 -1.50
C TRP A 118 -20.86 16.77 -0.98
N ASN A 119 -21.26 16.32 0.21
CA ASN A 119 -22.53 16.72 0.81
C ASN A 119 -22.57 18.19 1.22
N GLY A 120 -21.41 18.79 1.54
CA GLY A 120 -21.29 20.22 1.85
C GLY A 120 -21.39 21.16 0.63
N LEU A 121 -21.28 20.64 -0.60
CA LEU A 121 -21.38 21.44 -1.81
C LEU A 121 -22.84 21.76 -2.18
N SER A 122 -23.05 22.93 -2.78
CA SER A 122 -24.33 23.25 -3.42
C SER A 122 -24.59 22.37 -4.64
N GLU A 123 -25.86 22.20 -5.03
CA GLU A 123 -26.21 21.44 -6.23
C GLU A 123 -25.60 22.03 -7.51
N ALA A 124 -25.42 23.36 -7.58
CA ALA A 124 -24.73 24.02 -8.68
C ALA A 124 -23.26 23.60 -8.77
N ASN A 125 -22.55 23.54 -7.64
CA ASN A 125 -21.15 23.11 -7.58
C ASN A 125 -21.00 21.62 -7.90
N LYS A 126 -21.90 20.77 -7.37
CA LYS A 126 -21.95 19.34 -7.71
C LYS A 126 -22.14 19.14 -9.22
N GLN A 127 -23.04 19.90 -9.84
CA GLN A 127 -23.26 19.82 -11.28
C GLN A 127 -22.04 20.29 -12.08
N HIS A 128 -21.37 21.36 -11.64
CA HIS A 128 -20.14 21.83 -12.27
C HIS A 128 -19.04 20.75 -12.26
N ILE A 129 -18.84 20.08 -11.13
CA ILE A 129 -17.88 18.99 -11.01
C ILE A 129 -18.25 17.83 -11.94
N LYS A 130 -19.51 17.40 -11.96
CA LYS A 130 -19.98 16.33 -12.86
C LYS A 130 -19.71 16.66 -14.32
N ASN A 131 -19.99 17.90 -14.74
CA ASN A 131 -19.72 18.35 -16.10
C ASN A 131 -18.22 18.36 -16.42
N GLY A 132 -17.37 18.71 -15.45
CA GLY A 132 -15.91 18.74 -15.62
C GLY A 132 -15.27 17.34 -15.70
N VAL A 133 -15.83 16.35 -15.03
CA VAL A 133 -15.37 14.95 -15.10
C VAL A 133 -15.79 14.28 -16.42
N GLY A 134 -16.92 14.69 -17.00
CA GLY A 134 -17.43 14.16 -18.26
C GLY A 134 -18.04 12.75 -18.14
N GLU A 135 -18.64 12.26 -19.23
CA GLU A 135 -19.40 11.00 -19.25
C GLU A 135 -18.56 9.75 -18.95
N ASN A 136 -17.26 9.81 -19.26
CA ASN A 136 -16.34 8.70 -19.01
C ASN A 136 -15.93 8.60 -17.54
N GLY A 137 -16.30 9.55 -16.67
CA GLY A 137 -15.90 9.49 -15.27
C GLY A 137 -14.41 9.76 -15.03
N ILE A 138 -13.97 9.51 -13.79
CA ILE A 138 -12.57 9.64 -13.38
C ILE A 138 -11.80 8.39 -13.86
N GLN A 139 -10.74 8.59 -14.63
CA GLN A 139 -9.96 7.54 -15.30
C GLN A 139 -8.55 7.37 -14.71
N SER A 140 -8.09 8.31 -13.89
CA SER A 140 -6.77 8.25 -13.25
C SER A 140 -6.78 8.82 -11.83
N GLN A 141 -5.77 8.44 -11.04
CA GLN A 141 -5.56 9.00 -9.70
C GLN A 141 -5.34 10.52 -9.75
N GLU A 142 -4.60 11.03 -10.74
CA GLU A 142 -4.36 12.46 -10.91
C GLU A 142 -5.66 13.24 -11.14
N GLN A 143 -6.60 12.66 -11.89
CA GLN A 143 -7.93 13.25 -12.07
C GLN A 143 -8.74 13.20 -10.76
N ALA A 144 -8.65 12.13 -9.98
CA ALA A 144 -9.29 12.03 -8.68
C ALA A 144 -8.77 13.10 -7.71
N ASP A 145 -7.46 13.26 -7.63
CA ASP A 145 -6.78 14.23 -6.76
C ASP A 145 -7.17 15.67 -7.15
N MET A 146 -7.27 15.95 -8.46
CA MET A 146 -7.72 17.26 -8.97
C MET A 146 -9.16 17.56 -8.56
N VAL A 147 -10.08 16.59 -8.71
CA VAL A 147 -11.49 16.75 -8.32
C VAL A 147 -11.60 17.01 -6.81
N ILE A 148 -10.88 16.25 -5.98
CA ILE A 148 -10.83 16.46 -4.53
C ILE A 148 -10.31 17.88 -4.20
N GLY A 149 -9.26 18.34 -4.90
CA GLY A 149 -8.72 19.69 -4.74
C GLY A 149 -9.75 20.78 -5.07
N VAL A 150 -10.49 20.62 -6.17
CA VAL A 150 -11.57 21.54 -6.56
C VAL A 150 -12.69 21.55 -5.52
N MET A 151 -13.12 20.38 -5.04
CA MET A 151 -14.12 20.26 -3.99
C MET A 151 -13.71 21.02 -2.72
N LYS A 152 -12.48 20.80 -2.24
CA LYS A 152 -11.94 21.49 -1.07
C LYS A 152 -11.94 23.01 -1.24
N ALA A 153 -11.53 23.51 -2.42
CA ALA A 153 -11.56 24.94 -2.72
C ALA A 153 -12.99 25.50 -2.71
N MET A 154 -13.94 24.83 -3.38
CA MET A 154 -15.34 25.25 -3.44
C MET A 154 -15.99 25.29 -2.06
N THR A 155 -15.78 24.28 -1.23
CA THR A 155 -16.30 24.26 0.15
C THR A 155 -15.71 25.41 0.98
N ALA A 156 -14.42 25.74 0.80
CA ALA A 156 -13.79 26.87 1.48
C ALA A 156 -14.32 28.23 1.01
N PHE A 157 -14.60 28.41 -0.28
CA PHE A 157 -15.21 29.65 -0.78
C PHE A 157 -16.65 29.82 -0.28
N GLN A 158 -17.44 28.74 -0.25
CA GLN A 158 -18.80 28.78 0.28
C GLN A 158 -18.87 29.13 1.77
N SER A 159 -17.91 28.67 2.59
CA SER A 159 -17.87 29.00 4.02
C SER A 159 -17.46 30.45 4.29
N LEU A 160 -16.83 31.12 3.32
CA LEU A 160 -16.46 32.54 3.38
C LEU A 160 -17.60 33.47 2.91
N GLY A 161 -18.74 32.93 2.46
CA GLY A 161 -19.89 33.72 2.02
C GLY A 161 -19.69 34.49 0.70
N LEU A 162 -18.78 34.02 -0.15
CA LEU A 162 -18.49 34.56 -1.48
C LEU A 162 -19.18 33.75 -2.59
#